data_AF-A0AAD6H9J0-F1
#
_entry.id   AF-A0AAD6H9J0-F1
#
_cell.length_a   1.000
_cell.length_b   1.000
_cell.length_c   1.000
_cell.angle_alpha   90.00
_cell.angle_beta   90.00
_cell.angle_gamma   90.00
#
_symmetry.space_group_name_H-M   'P 1'
#
loop_
_entity.id
_entity.type
_entity.pdbx_description
1 polymer ?
#
loop_
_entity_poly.entity_id
_entity_poly.type
_entity_poly.pdbx_seq_one_letter_code
_entity_poly.pdbx_strand_id
1 'polypeptide(L)'
;MKLTIFFPLAAFLSLTIAGPSDDASPCLNRCLSEASVVAGCVSSVDYECTCPSEAFKDALGTCLKDSCTSDDLTAAGELHKERCGGDPPQ
;
A
#
# COMPACT_ATOMS: atom_id res chain seq x y z
N MET A 1 24.36 -23.58 -43.59
CA MET A 1 23.83 -23.28 -42.25
C MET A 1 24.79 -22.35 -41.50
N LYS A 2 24.45 -21.07 -41.30
CA LYS A 2 24.85 -20.27 -40.12
C LYS A 2 24.07 -18.94 -40.17
N LEU A 3 22.95 -18.88 -39.46
CA LEU A 3 22.19 -17.64 -39.23
C LEU A 3 22.88 -16.91 -38.07
N THR A 4 23.58 -15.81 -38.37
CA THR A 4 24.13 -14.90 -37.36
C THR A 4 23.04 -13.95 -36.89
N ILE A 5 22.41 -14.33 -35.78
CA ILE A 5 21.47 -13.50 -35.01
C ILE A 5 22.31 -12.54 -34.16
N PHE A 6 22.35 -11.27 -34.56
CA PHE A 6 22.73 -10.15 -33.69
C PHE A 6 21.43 -9.52 -33.17
N PHE A 7 20.97 -10.00 -32.01
CA PHE A 7 19.83 -9.41 -31.30
C PHE A 7 20.39 -8.35 -30.34
N PRO A 8 20.07 -7.05 -30.51
CA PRO A 8 20.57 -6.03 -29.61
C PRO A 8 19.88 -6.17 -28.25
N LEU A 9 20.68 -6.33 -27.20
CA LEU A 9 20.25 -6.15 -25.82
C LEU A 9 19.91 -4.67 -25.62
N ALA A 10 18.64 -4.29 -25.73
CA ALA A 10 18.07 -3.12 -25.06
C ALA A 10 16.56 -3.07 -25.26
N ALA A 11 15.81 -3.47 -24.23
CA ALA A 11 14.65 -2.75 -23.72
C ALA A 11 14.08 -3.58 -22.55
N PHE A 12 14.44 -3.20 -21.33
CA PHE A 12 13.71 -3.62 -20.13
C PHE A 12 12.29 -3.06 -20.22
N LEU A 13 11.36 -3.85 -20.73
CA LEU A 13 9.93 -3.66 -20.53
C LEU A 13 9.46 -4.70 -19.53
N SER A 14 9.90 -4.56 -18.28
CA SER A 14 9.18 -5.16 -17.15
C SER A 14 7.96 -4.29 -16.87
N LEU A 15 6.97 -4.33 -17.76
CA LEU A 15 5.60 -4.01 -17.37
C LEU A 15 5.12 -5.17 -16.50
N THR A 16 5.42 -5.12 -15.21
CA THR A 16 4.54 -5.78 -14.24
C THR A 16 3.27 -4.96 -14.20
N ILE A 17 2.31 -5.35 -15.02
CA ILE A 17 0.91 -4.99 -14.78
C ILE A 17 0.58 -5.71 -13.48
N ALA A 18 0.72 -5.00 -12.36
CA ALA A 18 0.07 -5.40 -11.12
C ALA A 18 -1.43 -5.32 -11.43
N GLY A 19 -2.02 -6.47 -11.78
CA GLY A 19 -3.46 -6.59 -11.87
C GLY A 19 -4.08 -6.21 -10.52
N PRO A 20 -5.33 -5.74 -10.50
CA PRO A 20 -6.07 -5.54 -9.27
C PRO A 20 -6.22 -6.91 -8.62
N SER A 21 -5.30 -7.21 -7.71
CA SER A 21 -5.40 -8.35 -6.84
C SER A 21 -6.18 -7.83 -5.64
N ASP A 22 -7.19 -8.54 -5.19
CA ASP A 22 -7.93 -8.34 -3.93
C ASP A 22 -7.05 -8.28 -2.66
N ASP A 23 -5.72 -8.22 -2.82
CA ASP A 23 -4.71 -8.07 -1.79
C ASP A 23 -4.22 -6.62 -1.81
N ALA A 24 -4.23 -5.95 -0.65
CA ALA A 24 -3.74 -4.58 -0.51
C ALA A 24 -2.42 -4.39 -1.27
N SER A 25 -2.27 -3.28 -1.99
CA SER A 25 -1.06 -3.07 -2.80
C SER A 25 0.20 -3.13 -1.93
N PRO A 26 1.37 -3.43 -2.51
CA PRO A 26 2.64 -3.38 -1.77
C PRO A 26 2.89 -2.02 -1.11
N CYS A 27 2.38 -0.92 -1.71
CA CYS A 27 2.51 0.42 -1.14
C CYS A 27 1.64 0.57 0.10
N LEU A 28 0.37 0.19 0.00
CA LEU A 28 -0.57 0.23 1.11
C LEU A 28 -0.09 -0.63 2.29
N ASN A 29 0.38 -1.86 2.02
CA ASN A 29 0.91 -2.75 3.04
C ASN A 29 2.14 -2.17 3.76
N ARG A 30 3.05 -1.52 3.02
CA ARG A 30 4.19 -0.83 3.62
C ARG A 30 3.72 0.31 4.54
N CYS A 31 2.83 1.18 4.05
CA CYS A 31 2.34 2.31 4.82
C CYS A 31 1.56 1.88 6.07
N LEU A 32 0.77 0.81 5.99
CA LEU A 32 0.09 0.21 7.14
C LEU A 32 1.09 -0.28 8.20
N SER A 33 2.17 -0.93 7.77
CA SER A 33 3.23 -1.41 8.67
C SER A 33 3.96 -0.26 9.34
N GLU A 34 4.41 0.74 8.57
CA GLU A 34 5.11 1.92 9.10
C GLU A 34 4.25 2.71 10.09
N ALA A 35 2.98 2.94 9.75
CA ALA A 35 2.02 3.62 10.63
C ALA A 35 1.82 2.86 11.96
N SER A 36 1.82 1.52 11.92
CA SER A 36 1.72 0.69 13.13
C SER A 36 2.90 0.91 14.06
N VAL A 37 4.11 0.96 13.50
CA VAL A 37 5.34 1.22 14.25
C VAL A 37 5.31 2.63 14.86
N VAL A 38 4.90 3.64 14.09
CA VAL A 38 4.77 5.02 14.58
C VAL A 38 3.75 5.14 15.72
N ALA A 39 2.62 4.44 15.61
CA ALA A 39 1.59 4.42 16.63
C ALA A 39 1.92 3.55 17.85
N GLY A 40 2.98 2.74 17.79
CA GLY A 40 3.33 1.78 18.84
C GLY A 40 2.38 0.57 18.90
N CYS A 41 1.62 0.31 17.84
CA CYS A 41 0.75 -0.86 17.74
C CYS A 41 1.56 -2.12 17.40
N VAL A 42 1.07 -3.29 17.82
CA VAL A 42 1.78 -4.56 17.57
C VAL A 42 1.85 -4.86 16.08
N SER A 43 0.82 -4.50 15.33
CA SER A 43 0.75 -4.65 13.88
C SER A 43 -0.37 -3.79 13.29
N SER A 44 -0.47 -3.74 11.96
CA SER A 44 -1.55 -3.02 11.27
C SER A 44 -2.93 -3.65 11.43
N VAL A 45 -2.97 -4.91 11.88
CA VAL A 45 -4.21 -5.65 12.17
C VAL A 45 -4.58 -5.64 13.65
N ASP A 46 -3.82 -4.93 14.48
CA ASP A 46 -4.15 -4.67 15.88
C ASP A 46 -5.22 -3.58 15.97
N TYR A 47 -6.45 -3.91 15.55
CA TYR A 47 -7.54 -2.94 15.38
C TYR A 47 -7.92 -2.21 16.67
N GLU A 48 -7.79 -2.87 17.81
CA GLU A 48 -7.99 -2.25 19.13
C GLU A 48 -6.97 -1.12 19.39
N CYS A 49 -5.78 -1.19 18.78
CA CYS A 49 -4.78 -0.13 18.84
C CYS A 49 -4.87 0.85 17.66
N THR A 50 -5.00 0.35 16.43
CA THR A 50 -4.89 1.18 15.21
C THR A 50 -6.13 2.01 14.96
N CYS A 51 -7.33 1.50 15.23
CA CYS A 51 -8.58 2.23 14.99
C CYS A 51 -8.74 3.50 15.85
N PRO A 52 -8.47 3.49 17.18
CA PRO A 52 -8.55 4.70 17.99
C PRO A 52 -7.31 5.61 17.90
N SER A 53 -6.23 5.18 17.24
CA SER A 53 -4.96 5.91 17.23
C SER A 53 -4.90 6.98 16.14
N GLU A 54 -4.98 8.25 16.53
CA GLU A 54 -4.73 9.37 15.61
C GLU A 54 -3.32 9.33 15.03
N ALA A 55 -2.32 8.91 15.82
CA ALA A 55 -0.94 8.76 15.33
C ALA A 55 -0.83 7.74 14.19
N PHE A 56 -1.60 6.63 14.27
CA PHE A 56 -1.68 5.66 13.17
C PHE A 56 -2.29 6.28 11.93
N LYS A 57 -3.42 6.98 12.09
CA LYS A 57 -4.19 7.56 10.98
C LYS A 57 -3.41 8.67 10.25
N ASP A 58 -2.73 9.54 11.02
CA ASP A 58 -1.88 10.59 10.48
C ASP A 58 -0.65 10.03 9.75
N ALA A 59 0.04 9.05 10.33
CA ALA A 59 1.21 8.42 9.73
C ALA A 59 0.84 7.65 8.45
N LEU A 60 -0.26 6.89 8.48
CA LEU A 60 -0.78 6.19 7.32
C LEU A 60 -1.16 7.18 6.21
N GLY A 61 -1.91 8.22 6.55
CA GLY A 61 -2.33 9.25 5.61
C GLY A 61 -1.17 9.99 4.96
N THR A 62 -0.12 10.29 5.73
CA THR A 62 1.11 10.93 5.22
C THR A 62 1.85 10.00 4.26
N CYS A 63 2.09 8.74 4.66
CA CYS A 63 2.77 7.76 3.82
C CYS A 63 2.05 7.52 2.48
N LEU A 64 0.72 7.38 2.52
CA LEU A 64 -0.08 7.17 1.32
C LEU A 64 -0.01 8.36 0.36
N LYS A 65 -0.12 9.60 0.88
CA LYS A 65 -0.04 10.83 0.08
C LYS A 65 1.32 11.01 -0.59
N ASP A 66 2.39 10.66 0.12
CA ASP A 66 3.75 10.92 -0.36
C ASP A 66 4.26 9.83 -1.32
N SER A 67 3.76 8.60 -1.18
CA SER A 67 4.41 7.43 -1.78
C SER A 67 3.50 6.49 -2.55
N CYS A 68 2.18 6.63 -2.46
CA CYS A 68 1.22 5.70 -3.04
C CYS A 68 0.28 6.36 -4.05
N THR A 69 -0.52 5.53 -4.72
CA THR A 69 -1.48 5.97 -5.73
C THR A 69 -2.81 6.38 -5.11
N SER A 70 -3.65 7.11 -5.85
CA SER A 70 -5.00 7.44 -5.39
C SER A 70 -5.88 6.21 -5.13
N ASP A 71 -5.61 5.09 -5.81
CA ASP A 71 -6.31 3.83 -5.58
C ASP A 71 -5.95 3.25 -4.20
N ASP A 72 -4.70 3.41 -3.76
CA ASP A 72 -4.25 2.99 -2.43
C ASP A 72 -4.88 3.80 -1.32
N LEU A 73 -5.09 5.11 -1.54
CA LEU A 73 -5.81 5.97 -0.59
C LEU A 73 -7.27 5.52 -0.45
N THR A 74 -7.91 5.17 -1.56
CA THR A 74 -9.29 4.67 -1.58
C THR A 74 -9.38 3.33 -0.85
N ALA A 75 -8.50 2.39 -1.20
CA ALA A 75 -8.43 1.08 -0.57
C ALA A 75 -8.14 1.17 0.94
N ALA A 76 -7.25 2.07 1.36
CA ALA A 76 -6.99 2.31 2.79
C ALA A 76 -8.25 2.77 3.54
N GLY A 77 -9.04 3.65 2.92
CA GLY A 77 -10.29 4.15 3.50
C GLY A 77 -11.37 3.07 3.60
N GLU A 78 -11.54 2.24 2.56
CA GLU A 78 -12.47 1.11 2.57
C GLU A 78 -12.07 0.07 3.63
N LEU A 79 -10.78 -0.24 3.70
CA LEU A 79 -10.21 -1.16 4.67
C LEU A 79 -10.36 -0.62 6.11
N HIS A 80 -10.20 0.69 6.33
CA HIS A 80 -10.50 1.30 7.63
C HIS A 80 -11.97 1.18 8.01
N LYS A 81 -12.90 1.42 7.06
CA LYS A 81 -14.34 1.26 7.30
C LYS A 81 -14.70 -0.18 7.67
N GLU A 82 -14.16 -1.15 6.93
CA GLU A 82 -14.39 -2.58 7.17
C GLU A 82 -13.92 -3.00 8.56
N ARG A 83 -12.75 -2.53 9.00
CA ARG A 83 -12.07 -3.00 10.21
C ARG A 83 -12.45 -2.21 11.47
N CYS A 84 -12.69 -0.91 11.33
CA CYS A 84 -12.92 0.02 12.44
C CYS A 84 -14.38 0.48 12.56
N GLY A 85 -15.25 0.13 11.61
CA GLY A 85 -16.68 0.43 11.70
C GLY A 85 -17.07 1.90 11.50
N GLY A 86 -16.20 2.72 10.89
CA GLY A 86 -16.47 4.14 10.61
C GLY A 86 -15.59 4.72 9.50
N ASP A 87 -15.99 5.86 8.93
CA ASP A 87 -15.15 6.64 8.01
C ASP A 87 -13.86 7.09 8.73
N PRO A 88 -12.66 6.96 8.11
CA PRO A 88 -11.47 7.63 8.64
C PRO A 88 -11.76 9.13 8.75
N PRO A 89 -11.24 9.85 9.76
CA PRO A 89 -11.41 11.28 9.86
C PRO A 89 -10.84 11.92 8.60
N GLN A 90 -11.64 12.83 8.03
CA GLN A 90 -11.29 13.61 6.85
C GLN A 90 -10.17 14.60 7.16
#